data_AF-A0A662GNA9-F1
#
_entry.id   AF-A0A662GNA9-F1
#
_cell.length_a   1.000
_cell.length_b   1.000
_cell.length_c   1.000
_cell.angle_alpha   90.00
_cell.angle_beta   90.00
_cell.angle_gamma   90.00
#
_symmetry.space_group_name_H-M   'P 1'
#
loop_
_entity.id
_entity.type
_entity.pdbx_description
1 polymer ?
#
loop_
_entity_poly.entity_id
_entity_poly.type
_entity_poly.pdbx_seq_one_letter_code
_entity_poly.pdbx_strand_id
1 'polypeptide(L)' 'KAYNVGIVHGDLSEYNIIVTREENCYVFDWPQWVDVHHPSALMLLRRDIVNITKFFRRKYRVKVDLNEVFQYFNIPT' A
#
# COMPACT_ATOMS: atom_id res chain seq x y z
N LYS A 1 2.99 -6.00 -6.93
CA LYS A 1 4.22 -5.85 -7.74
C LYS A 1 5.46 -5.68 -6.86
N ALA A 2 5.61 -4.57 -6.12
CA ALA A 2 6.75 -4.37 -5.20
C ALA A 2 6.86 -5.46 -4.11
N TYR A 3 5.74 -5.78 -3.44
CA TYR A 3 5.71 -6.84 -2.43
C TYR A 3 6.17 -8.20 -2.96
N ASN A 4 5.79 -8.55 -4.19
CA ASN A 4 6.15 -9.82 -4.83
C ASN A 4 7.66 -9.93 -5.13
N VAL A 5 8.38 -8.81 -5.14
CA VAL A 5 9.84 -8.77 -5.29
C VAL A 5 10.54 -8.46 -3.97
N GLY A 6 9.84 -8.58 -2.84
CA GLY A 6 10.41 -8.45 -1.50
C GLY A 6 10.44 -7.04 -0.93
N ILE A 7 9.66 -6.10 -1.46
CA ILE A 7 9.71 -4.68 -1.05
C ILE A 7 8.37 -4.22 -0.46
N VAL A 8 8.42 -3.63 0.74
CA VAL A 8 7.35 -2.85 1.36
C VAL A 8 7.74 -1.37 1.33
N HIS A 9 6.82 -0.48 0.91
CA HIS A 9 7.12 0.95 0.79
C HIS A 9 7.36 1.60 2.16
N GLY A 10 6.56 1.22 3.15
CA GLY A 10 6.76 1.63 4.53
C GLY A 10 6.20 3.01 4.88
N ASP A 11 5.73 3.80 3.90
CA ASP A 11 5.06 5.09 4.11
C ASP A 11 4.14 5.47 2.94
N LEU A 12 3.44 4.50 2.37
CA LEU A 12 2.62 4.72 1.19
C LEU A 12 1.37 5.53 1.52
N SER A 13 1.11 6.56 0.74
CA SER A 13 -0.10 7.40 0.81
C SER A 13 -0.49 7.95 -0.56
N GLU A 14 -1.60 8.71 -0.63
CA GLU A 14 -2.00 9.40 -1.87
C GLU A 14 -0.98 10.45 -2.35
N TYR A 15 -0.07 10.90 -1.48
CA TYR A 15 0.94 11.92 -1.80
C TYR A 15 2.13 11.35 -2.56
N ASN A 16 2.35 10.03 -2.49
CA ASN A 16 3.46 9.32 -3.12
C ASN A 16 3.02 8.60 -4.41
N ILE A 17 1.85 8.96 -4.95
CA ILE A 17 1.27 8.37 -6.16
C ILE A 17 0.96 9.46 -7.18
N ILE A 18 1.47 9.28 -8.40
CA ILE A 18 1.11 10.10 -9.57
C ILE A 18 0.25 9.27 -10.51
N VAL A 19 -0.85 9.87 -10.95
CA VAL A 19 -1.67 9.34 -12.05
C VAL A 19 -1.47 10.26 -13.26
N THR A 20 -0.98 9.71 -14.38
CA THR A 20 -0.77 10.51 -15.60
C THR A 20 -2.07 10.71 -16.38
N ARG A 21 -2.03 11.55 -17.43
CA ARG A 21 -3.19 11.80 -18.30
C ARG A 21 -3.61 10.54 -19.07
N GLU A 22 -2.66 9.65 -19.31
CA GLU A 22 -2.86 8.33 -19.94
C GLU A 22 -3.26 7.26 -18.91
N GLU A 23 -3.69 7.68 -17.70
CA GLU A 23 -4.17 6.82 -16.62
C GLU A 23 -3.12 5.82 -16.06
N ASN A 24 -1.83 6.08 -16.30
CA ASN A 24 -0.76 5.29 -15.69
C ASN A 24 -0.55 5.71 -14.23
N CYS A 25 -0.40 4.72 -13.35
CA CYS A 25 -0.15 4.93 -11.93
C CYS A 25 1.32 4.65 -11.58
N TYR A 26 1.99 5.66 -11.03
CA TYR A 26 3.38 5.59 -10.59
C TYR A 26 3.48 5.84 -9.09
N VAL A 27 4.23 4.98 -8.41
CA VAL A 27 4.57 5.13 -6.99
C VAL A 27 6.03 5.60 -6.90
N PHE A 28 6.28 6.68 -6.18
CA PHE A 28 7.59 7.29 -6.02
C PHE A 28 7.89 7.54 -4.54
N ASP A 29 9.07 8.11 -4.24
CA ASP A 29 9.49 8.46 -2.88
C ASP A 29 9.60 7.25 -1.93
N TRP A 30 10.66 6.45 -2.14
CA TRP A 30 10.89 5.19 -1.44
C TRP A 30 11.92 5.23 -0.28
N PRO A 31 12.35 6.34 0.34
CA PRO A 31 13.48 6.30 1.27
C PRO A 31 13.23 5.48 2.55
N GLN A 32 11.95 5.20 2.88
CA GLN A 32 11.53 4.42 4.05
C GLN A 32 11.20 2.95 3.72
N TRP A 33 11.54 2.49 2.52
CA TRP A 33 11.27 1.12 2.12
C TRP A 33 11.99 0.11 3.01
N VAL A 34 11.37 -1.05 3.20
CA VAL A 34 11.97 -2.18 3.91
C VAL A 34 11.81 -3.47 3.13
N ASP A 35 12.73 -4.40 3.36
CA ASP A 35 12.61 -5.78 2.89
C ASP A 35 11.41 -6.46 3.59
N VAL A 36 10.71 -7.37 2.89
CA VAL A 36 9.57 -8.11 3.45
C VAL A 36 9.93 -8.98 4.66
N HIS A 37 11.20 -9.34 4.85
CA HIS A 37 11.70 -10.07 6.00
C HIS A 37 12.10 -9.17 7.17
N HIS A 38 12.04 -7.84 7.01
CA HIS A 38 12.29 -6.91 8.10
C HIS A 38 11.26 -7.11 9.23
N PRO A 39 11.64 -7.07 10.53
CA PRO A 39 10.73 -7.32 11.65
C PRO A 39 9.45 -6.46 11.63
N SER A 40 9.57 -5.23 11.12
CA SER A 40 8.45 -4.27 11.02
C SER A 40 7.64 -4.36 9.70
N ALA A 41 8.04 -5.19 8.74
CA ALA A 41 7.48 -5.18 7.38
C ALA A 41 5.96 -5.41 7.37
N LEU A 42 5.47 -6.35 8.18
CA LEU A 42 4.05 -6.68 8.26
C LEU A 42 3.21 -5.48 8.75
N MET A 43 3.68 -4.82 9.81
CA MET A 43 3.00 -3.65 10.39
C MET A 43 2.99 -2.48 9.40
N LEU A 44 4.11 -2.25 8.72
CA LEU A 44 4.26 -1.21 7.71
C LEU A 44 3.36 -1.46 6.49
N LEU A 45 3.30 -2.71 6.00
CA LEU A 45 2.41 -3.07 4.90
C LEU A 45 0.93 -2.87 5.27
N ARG A 46 0.50 -3.25 6.49
CA ARG A 46 -0.86 -2.96 6.97
C ARG A 46 -1.15 -1.46 6.97
N ARG A 47 -0.19 -0.64 7.43
CA ARG A 47 -0.31 0.82 7.44
C ARG A 47 -0.50 1.37 6.02
N ASP A 48 0.34 0.95 5.09
CA ASP A 48 0.29 1.35 3.68
C ASP A 48 -1.09 1.04 3.06
N ILE A 49 -1.59 -0.18 3.25
CA ILE A 49 -2.91 -0.61 2.77
C ILE A 49 -4.03 0.23 3.39
N VAL A 50 -3.98 0.47 4.70
CA VAL A 50 -5.00 1.26 5.40
C VAL A 50 -5.00 2.71 4.93
N ASN A 51 -3.84 3.32 4.69
CA ASN A 51 -3.75 4.69 4.19
C ASN A 51 -4.45 4.84 2.83
N ILE A 52 -4.11 3.96 1.88
CA ILE A 52 -4.69 4.00 0.54
C ILE A 52 -6.19 3.74 0.56
N THR A 53 -6.64 2.68 1.25
CA THR A 53 -8.08 2.38 1.34
C THR A 53 -8.87 3.49 2.04
N LYS A 54 -8.30 4.12 3.08
CA LYS A 54 -8.91 5.27 3.76
C LYS A 54 -9.04 6.47 2.84
N PHE A 55 -8.03 6.76 2.01
CA PHE A 55 -8.09 7.82 1.01
C PHE A 55 -9.25 7.60 0.03
N PHE A 56 -9.33 6.41 -0.58
CA PHE A 56 -10.39 6.10 -1.55
C PHE A 56 -11.79 6.14 -0.93
N ARG A 57 -11.94 5.62 0.30
CA ARG A 57 -13.21 5.69 1.04
C ARG A 57 -13.62 7.14 1.33
N ARG A 58 -12.68 7.99 1.75
CA ARG A 58 -12.94 9.38 2.09
C ARG A 58 -13.29 10.21 0.86
N LYS A 59 -12.49 10.12 -0.20
CA LYS A 59 -12.58 11.01 -1.37
C LYS A 59 -13.60 10.54 -2.41
N TYR A 60 -13.73 9.22 -2.61
CA TYR A 60 -14.51 8.65 -3.69
C TYR A 60 -15.63 7.71 -3.21
N ARG A 61 -15.80 7.54 -1.88
CA ARG A 61 -16.80 6.64 -1.28
C ARG A 61 -16.66 5.17 -1.70
N VAL A 62 -15.49 4.78 -2.20
CA VAL A 62 -15.17 3.38 -2.54
C VAL A 62 -15.01 2.59 -1.25
N LYS A 63 -15.77 1.50 -1.12
CA LYS A 63 -15.64 0.56 -0.01
C LYS A 63 -14.71 -0.57 -0.44
N VAL A 64 -13.72 -0.86 0.38
CA VAL A 64 -12.79 -1.98 0.22
C VAL A 64 -12.87 -2.79 1.50
N ASP A 65 -13.02 -4.10 1.38
CA ASP A 65 -12.88 -5.00 2.53
C ASP A 65 -11.39 -5.21 2.82
N LEU A 66 -10.93 -4.72 3.98
CA LEU A 66 -9.55 -4.87 4.39
C LEU A 66 -9.17 -6.34 4.65
N ASN A 67 -10.13 -7.18 5.05
CA ASN A 67 -9.86 -8.59 5.30
C ASN A 67 -9.51 -9.32 3.99
N GLU A 68 -10.22 -9.04 2.90
CA GLU A 68 -9.90 -9.60 1.58
C GLU A 68 -8.51 -9.18 1.12
N VAL A 69 -8.15 -7.90 1.33
CA VAL A 69 -6.81 -7.40 0.97
C VAL A 69 -5.74 -8.05 1.84
N PHE A 70 -5.96 -8.18 3.15
CA PHE A 70 -5.01 -8.84 4.05
C PHE A 70 -4.82 -10.32 3.71
N GLN A 71 -5.89 -11.03 3.37
CA GLN A 71 -5.81 -12.42 2.89
C GLN A 71 -4.97 -12.53 1.61
N TYR A 72 -5.14 -11.62 0.65
CA TYR A 72 -4.31 -11.59 -0.56
C TYR A 72 -2.80 -11.53 -0.27
N PHE A 73 -2.41 -10.82 0.80
CA PHE A 73 -1.03 -10.70 1.24
C PHE A 73 -0.62 -11.74 2.30
N ASN A 74 -1.48 -12.72 2.62
CA ASN A 74 -1.29 -13.68 3.72
C ASN A 74 -0.98 -13.01 5.07
N ILE A 75 -1.55 -11.82 5.30
CA ILE A 75 -1.42 -11.07 6.55
C ILE A 75 -2.46 -11.63 7.53
N PRO A 76 -2.08 -12.07 8.75
CA PRO A 76 -3.04 -12.51 9.77
C PRO A 76 -3.99 -11.36 10.13
N THR A 77 -5.31 -11.56 10.04
CA THR A 77 -6.32 -10.53 10.32
C THR A 77 -6.33 -10.11 11.78
#